data_AF-A0A0S9CLJ2-F1
#
_entry.id   AF-A0A0S9CLJ2-F1
#
_cell.length_a   1.000
_cell.length_b   1.000
_cell.length_c   1.000
_cell.angle_alpha   90.00
_cell.angle_beta   90.00
_cell.angle_gamma   90.00
#
_symmetry.space_group_name_H-M   'P 1'
#
loop_
_entity.id
_entity.type
_entity.pdbx_description
1 polymer ?
#
loop_
_entity_poly.entity_id
_entity_poly.type
_entity_poly.pdbx_seq_one_letter_code
_entity_poly.pdbx_strand_id
1 'polypeptide(L)'
;MNAINRGLDATKPAKGADMIEDWEAALAETDVPGAKGILRDLGSLRKQLEKDAPDADRVHALLHRLGVATTKIADKADKSQDKLKALGEALTEAGEEDTDEEEDTAAAAAPQRARKKK
;
A
#
# COMPACT_ATOMS: atom_id res chain seq x y z
N MET A 1 -9.32 -12.71 -11.10
CA MET A 1 -8.80 -11.36 -11.38
C MET A 1 -9.71 -10.36 -10.67
N ASN A 2 -9.27 -9.78 -9.56
CA ASN A 2 -10.07 -8.87 -8.75
C ASN A 2 -10.14 -7.48 -9.40
N ALA A 3 -11.34 -6.89 -9.42
CA ALA A 3 -11.58 -5.54 -9.93
C ALA A 3 -10.92 -4.43 -9.08
N ILE A 4 -10.38 -4.81 -7.92
CA ILE A 4 -9.68 -3.90 -6.98
C ILE A 4 -8.29 -3.52 -7.54
N ASN A 5 -7.56 -4.47 -8.14
CA ASN A 5 -6.21 -4.23 -8.67
C ASN A 5 -6.22 -3.27 -9.88
N ARG A 6 -7.33 -3.19 -10.64
CA ARG A 6 -7.49 -2.20 -11.73
C ARG A 6 -7.92 -0.81 -11.28
N GLY A 7 -8.36 -0.68 -10.03
CA GLY A 7 -8.84 0.57 -9.46
C GLY A 7 -7.71 1.55 -9.18
N LEU A 8 -6.54 1.05 -8.77
CA LEU A 8 -5.38 1.88 -8.41
C LEU A 8 -4.67 2.47 -9.64
N ASP A 9 -4.47 1.66 -10.68
CA ASP A 9 -3.88 2.11 -11.96
C ASP A 9 -4.75 3.16 -12.69
N ALA A 10 -6.07 3.13 -12.47
CA ALA A 10 -7.02 4.04 -13.11
C ALA A 10 -7.40 5.25 -12.25
N THR A 11 -7.04 5.25 -10.95
CA THR A 11 -7.13 6.47 -10.14
C THR A 11 -6.01 7.40 -10.56
N LYS A 12 -6.34 8.40 -11.39
CA LYS A 12 -5.46 9.57 -11.57
C LYS A 12 -4.92 10.00 -10.19
N PRO A 13 -3.62 10.29 -10.02
CA PRO A 13 -3.02 10.61 -8.71
C PRO A 13 -3.80 11.65 -7.89
N ALA A 14 -4.44 12.61 -8.57
CA ALA A 14 -5.36 13.58 -7.97
C ALA A 14 -6.55 12.96 -7.23
N LYS A 15 -7.21 11.93 -7.79
CA LYS A 15 -8.29 11.19 -7.10
C LYS A 15 -7.77 10.43 -5.87
N GLY A 16 -6.53 9.94 -5.93
CA GLY A 16 -5.89 9.29 -4.78
C GLY A 16 -5.64 10.27 -3.63
N ALA A 17 -5.15 11.47 -3.95
CA ALA A 17 -4.94 12.53 -2.96
C ALA A 17 -6.26 12.97 -2.30
N ASP A 18 -7.33 13.17 -3.07
CA ASP A 18 -8.66 13.53 -2.55
C ASP A 18 -9.21 12.45 -1.60
N MET A 19 -9.08 11.17 -1.97
CA MET A 19 -9.52 10.05 -1.13
C MET A 19 -8.72 9.95 0.17
N ILE A 20 -7.43 10.29 0.15
CA ILE A 20 -6.60 10.34 1.36
C ILE A 20 -7.03 11.50 2.26
N GLU A 21 -7.35 12.67 1.69
CA GLU A 21 -7.85 13.81 2.46
C GLU A 21 -9.15 13.48 3.22
N ASP A 22 -10.08 12.78 2.57
CA ASP A 22 -11.31 12.31 3.22
C ASP A 22 -11.02 11.36 4.40
N TRP A 23 -10.00 10.50 4.25
CA TRP A 23 -9.57 9.61 5.34
C TRP A 23 -8.89 10.36 6.48
N GLU A 24 -8.08 11.37 6.17
CA GLU A 24 -7.47 12.23 7.19
C GLU A 24 -8.55 12.92 8.02
N ALA A 25 -9.58 13.48 7.37
CA ALA A 25 -10.69 14.12 8.05
C ALA A 25 -11.45 13.12 8.94
N ALA A 26 -11.83 11.96 8.39
CA ALA A 26 -12.54 10.93 9.14
C ALA A 26 -11.73 10.44 10.35
N LEU A 27 -10.42 10.23 10.19
CA LEU A 27 -9.58 9.67 11.26
C LEU A 27 -9.20 10.71 12.32
N ALA A 28 -9.12 12.00 11.95
CA ALA A 28 -8.91 13.11 12.88
C ALA A 28 -10.04 13.27 13.89
N GLU A 29 -11.26 12.86 13.53
CA GLU A 29 -12.43 12.87 14.42
C GLU A 29 -12.50 11.63 15.33
N THR A 30 -11.62 10.64 15.14
CA THR A 30 -11.61 9.42 15.95
C THR A 30 -10.66 9.48 17.13
N ASP A 31 -11.09 8.98 18.29
CA ASP A 31 -10.24 8.86 19.49
C ASP A 31 -9.65 7.44 19.63
N VAL A 32 -9.16 6.88 18.52
CA VAL A 32 -8.58 5.52 18.50
C VAL A 32 -7.09 5.58 18.84
N PRO A 33 -6.62 4.86 19.89
CA PRO A 33 -5.21 4.82 20.22
C PRO A 33 -4.36 4.23 19.07
N GLY A 34 -3.58 5.10 18.43
CA GLY A 34 -2.75 4.77 17.25
C GLY A 34 -3.11 5.58 16.00
N ALA A 35 -4.32 6.19 15.95
CA ALA A 35 -4.81 6.97 14.81
C ALA A 35 -3.87 8.14 14.41
N LYS A 36 -3.24 8.80 15.39
CA LYS A 36 -2.29 9.90 15.13
C LYS A 36 -1.08 9.50 14.29
N GLY A 37 -0.65 8.24 14.36
CA GLY A 37 0.43 7.72 13.52
C GLY A 37 -0.02 7.60 12.07
N ILE A 38 -1.19 6.99 11.88
CA ILE A 38 -1.82 6.80 10.57
C ILE A 38 -2.09 8.16 9.90
N LEU A 39 -2.61 9.15 10.64
CA LEU A 39 -2.80 10.52 10.12
C LEU A 39 -1.51 11.14 9.57
N ARG A 40 -0.38 10.94 10.26
CA ARG A 40 0.92 11.48 9.80
C ARG A 40 1.37 10.80 8.50
N ASP A 41 1.21 9.48 8.42
CA ASP A 41 1.63 8.71 7.25
C ASP A 41 0.70 9.00 6.05
N LEU A 42 -0.61 9.17 6.26
CA LEU A 42 -1.58 9.61 5.24
C LEU A 42 -1.20 10.97 4.66
N GLY A 43 -0.90 11.96 5.52
CA GLY A 43 -0.47 13.28 5.04
C GLY A 43 0.87 13.27 4.32
N SER A 44 1.73 12.29 4.63
CA SER A 44 2.98 12.08 3.89
C SER A 44 2.72 11.45 2.52
N LEU A 45 1.76 10.51 2.43
CA LEU A 45 1.37 9.87 1.18
C LEU A 45 0.66 10.85 0.25
N ARG A 46 -0.29 11.64 0.76
CA ARG A 46 -0.97 12.71 0.00
C ARG A 46 0.04 13.65 -0.66
N LYS A 47 0.97 14.18 0.14
CA LYS A 47 2.06 15.05 -0.37
C LYS A 47 2.92 14.39 -1.43
N GLN A 48 3.02 13.06 -1.42
CA GLN A 48 3.80 12.33 -2.39
C GLN A 48 3.06 12.15 -3.72
N LEU A 49 1.73 11.97 -3.68
CA LEU A 49 0.85 11.89 -4.84
C LEU A 49 0.58 13.24 -5.50
N GLU A 50 0.68 14.34 -4.75
CA GLU A 50 0.54 15.71 -5.26
C GLU A 50 1.79 16.21 -6.01
N LYS A 51 2.92 15.49 -5.97
CA LYS A 51 4.13 15.89 -6.71
C LYS A 51 4.00 15.56 -8.19
N ASP A 52 4.58 16.41 -9.04
CA ASP A 52 4.71 16.15 -10.47
C ASP A 52 5.51 14.87 -10.76
N ALA A 53 6.49 14.56 -9.90
CA ALA A 53 7.27 13.33 -9.92
C ALA A 53 7.22 12.68 -8.54
N PRO A 54 6.29 11.72 -8.32
CA PRO A 54 6.26 10.94 -7.11
C PRO A 54 7.52 10.09 -6.94
N ASP A 55 7.90 9.86 -5.69
CA ASP A 55 8.99 8.97 -5.28
C ASP A 55 8.34 7.62 -4.97
N ALA A 56 8.48 6.67 -5.89
CA ALA A 56 7.82 5.37 -5.83
C ALA A 56 8.22 4.61 -4.56
N ASP A 57 9.51 4.48 -4.28
CA ASP A 57 10.03 3.81 -3.07
C ASP A 57 9.38 4.38 -1.80
N ARG A 58 9.24 5.70 -1.75
CA ARG A 58 8.59 6.37 -0.63
C ARG A 58 7.08 6.11 -0.58
N VAL A 59 6.39 6.06 -1.73
CA VAL A 59 4.97 5.70 -1.80
C VAL A 59 4.77 4.28 -1.26
N HIS A 60 5.52 3.30 -1.75
CA HIS A 60 5.43 1.91 -1.31
C HIS A 60 5.71 1.74 0.19
N ALA A 61 6.78 2.37 0.68
CA ALA A 61 7.10 2.35 2.11
C ALA A 61 5.99 2.96 2.99
N LEU A 62 5.30 4.01 2.49
CA LEU A 62 4.16 4.61 3.18
C LEU A 62 2.93 3.73 3.13
N LEU A 63 2.61 3.12 1.98
CA LEU A 63 1.51 2.17 1.82
C LEU A 63 1.67 0.98 2.77
N HIS A 64 2.84 0.35 2.79
CA HIS A 64 3.13 -0.76 3.69
C HIS A 64 2.97 -0.37 5.17
N ARG A 65 3.53 0.79 5.57
CA ARG A 65 3.39 1.27 6.96
C ARG A 65 1.93 1.56 7.34
N LEU A 66 1.18 2.18 6.42
CA LEU A 66 -0.24 2.45 6.59
C LEU A 66 -1.03 1.15 6.72
N GLY A 67 -0.71 0.14 5.91
CA GLY A 67 -1.34 -1.17 5.99
C GLY A 67 -1.16 -1.83 7.35
N VAL A 68 0.09 -1.95 7.81
CA VAL A 68 0.42 -2.52 9.14
C VAL A 68 -0.28 -1.76 10.27
N ALA A 69 -0.25 -0.42 10.24
CA ALA A 69 -0.86 0.40 11.27
C ALA A 69 -2.40 0.27 11.26
N THR A 70 -3.01 0.20 10.08
CA THR A 70 -4.47 0.06 9.89
C THR A 70 -4.96 -1.30 10.40
N THR A 71 -4.27 -2.40 10.06
CA THR A 71 -4.59 -3.73 10.59
C THR A 71 -4.47 -3.77 12.12
N LYS A 72 -3.44 -3.12 12.68
CA LYS A 72 -3.23 -3.08 14.13
C LYS A 72 -4.30 -2.31 14.90
N ILE A 73 -4.90 -1.27 14.31
CA ILE A 73 -6.02 -0.56 14.93
C ILE A 73 -7.36 -1.23 14.68
N ALA A 74 -7.47 -2.10 13.67
CA ALA A 74 -8.68 -2.83 13.35
C ALA A 74 -9.17 -3.68 14.54
N ASP A 75 -8.24 -4.31 15.27
CA ASP A 75 -8.54 -5.08 16.49
C ASP A 75 -9.16 -4.24 17.63
N LYS A 76 -9.12 -2.91 17.51
CA LYS A 76 -9.71 -1.96 18.47
C LYS A 76 -11.02 -1.36 17.97
N ALA A 77 -11.48 -1.73 16.76
CA ALA A 77 -12.63 -1.12 16.11
C ALA A 77 -13.84 -2.06 16.15
N ASP A 78 -14.83 -1.79 17.01
CA ASP A 78 -15.99 -2.67 17.22
C ASP A 78 -16.76 -3.04 15.94
N LYS A 79 -17.18 -2.04 15.14
CA LYS A 79 -18.12 -2.26 14.02
C LYS A 79 -17.44 -2.40 12.66
N SER A 80 -16.17 -2.05 12.58
CA SER A 80 -15.44 -1.92 11.32
C SER A 80 -14.17 -2.76 11.27
N GLN A 81 -13.93 -3.63 12.26
CA GLN A 81 -12.73 -4.48 12.36
C GLN A 81 -12.41 -5.19 11.04
N ASP A 82 -13.33 -6.00 10.50
CA ASP A 82 -13.04 -6.83 9.32
C ASP A 82 -12.76 -5.98 8.07
N LYS A 83 -13.45 -4.83 7.95
CA LYS A 83 -13.21 -3.87 6.87
C LYS A 83 -11.84 -3.21 7.00
N LEU A 84 -11.44 -2.84 8.21
CA LEU A 84 -10.14 -2.23 8.48
C LEU A 84 -8.99 -3.23 8.32
N LYS A 85 -9.21 -4.51 8.64
CA LYS A 85 -8.24 -5.58 8.36
C LYS A 85 -8.04 -5.77 6.86
N ALA A 86 -9.13 -5.98 6.12
CA ALA A 86 -9.07 -6.13 4.66
C ALA A 86 -8.41 -4.90 4.00
N LEU A 87 -8.67 -3.70 4.51
CA LEU A 87 -8.04 -2.48 4.03
C LEU A 87 -6.54 -2.44 4.34
N GLY A 88 -6.15 -2.78 5.57
CA GLY A 88 -4.74 -2.79 5.96
C GLY A 88 -3.94 -3.83 5.19
N GLU A 89 -4.52 -5.00 4.92
CA GLU A 89 -3.92 -6.03 4.07
C GLU A 89 -3.73 -5.53 2.62
N ALA A 90 -4.75 -4.93 2.01
CA ALA A 90 -4.65 -4.38 0.66
C ALA A 90 -3.61 -3.24 0.55
N LEU A 91 -3.48 -2.39 1.57
CA LEU A 91 -2.45 -1.35 1.62
C LEU A 91 -1.04 -1.93 1.79
N THR A 92 -0.92 -3.07 2.48
CA THR A 92 0.34 -3.77 2.65
C THR A 92 0.76 -4.41 1.32
N GLU A 93 -0.16 -5.12 0.67
CA GLU A 93 0.03 -5.73 -0.65
C GLU A 93 0.42 -4.70 -1.72
N ALA A 94 -0.28 -3.56 -1.79
CA ALA A 94 0.06 -2.47 -2.70
C ALA A 94 1.42 -1.80 -2.39
N GLY A 95 1.90 -1.93 -1.15
CA GLY A 95 3.24 -1.51 -0.76
C GLY A 95 4.33 -2.54 -1.10
N GLU A 96 3.95 -3.80 -1.41
CA GLU A 96 4.85 -4.91 -1.71
C GLU A 96 4.92 -5.25 -3.22
N GLU A 97 3.82 -5.04 -3.98
CA GLU A 97 3.66 -5.46 -5.39
C GLU A 97 4.77 -4.95 -6.36
N ASP A 98 5.43 -3.81 -6.10
CA ASP A 98 6.52 -3.32 -6.96
C ASP A 98 7.91 -3.90 -6.62
N THR A 99 8.07 -4.56 -5.47
CA THR A 99 9.37 -5.12 -5.06
C THR A 99 9.64 -6.53 -5.61
N ASP A 100 8.62 -7.25 -6.08
CA ASP A 100 8.75 -8.66 -6.50
C ASP A 100 8.65 -8.88 -8.02
N GLU A 101 8.01 -7.98 -8.79
CA GLU A 101 7.82 -8.24 -10.24
C GLU A 101 9.09 -8.05 -11.11
N GLU A 102 10.09 -7.29 -10.65
CA GLU A 102 11.38 -7.17 -11.38
C GLU A 102 12.40 -8.28 -11.06
N GLU A 103 12.25 -9.05 -9.96
CA GLU A 103 13.26 -10.07 -9.57
C GLU A 103 12.90 -11.51 -9.98
N ASP A 104 11.63 -11.84 -10.25
CA ASP A 104 11.25 -13.24 -10.59
C ASP A 104 11.34 -13.57 -12.11
N THR A 105 11.39 -12.56 -12.98
CA THR A 105 11.51 -12.82 -14.45
C THR A 105 12.95 -13.18 -14.86
N ALA A 106 13.96 -12.86 -14.05
CA ALA A 106 15.36 -13.15 -14.37
C ALA A 106 15.78 -14.60 -14.03
N ALA A 107 15.12 -15.25 -13.08
CA ALA A 107 15.48 -16.60 -12.62
C ALA A 107 15.00 -17.74 -13.56
N ALA A 108 13.97 -17.49 -14.38
CA ALA A 108 13.40 -18.49 -15.28
C ALA A 108 14.16 -18.68 -16.61
N ALA A 109 15.17 -17.84 -16.91
CA ALA A 109 15.81 -17.81 -18.23
C ALA A 109 17.07 -18.68 -18.41
N ALA A 110 17.56 -19.38 -17.37
CA ALA A 110 18.86 -20.08 -17.47
C ALA A 110 18.84 -21.56 -17.02
N PRO A 111 18.37 -22.51 -17.84
CA PRO A 111 18.78 -23.90 -17.69
C PRO A 111 20.09 -24.13 -18.47
N GLN A 112 21.24 -23.72 -17.92
CA GLN A 112 22.54 -24.09 -18.50
C GLN A 112 22.83 -25.57 -18.19
N ARG A 113 22.38 -26.45 -19.09
CA ARG A 113 22.73 -27.88 -19.12
C ARG A 113 24.24 -28.06 -19.24
N ALA A 114 24.95 -28.21 -18.13
CA ALA A 114 26.33 -28.70 -18.14
C ALA A 114 26.35 -30.24 -18.25
N ARG A 115 26.11 -30.75 -19.47
CA ARG A 115 26.60 -32.08 -19.87
C ARG A 115 28.04 -31.90 -20.35
N LYS A 116 29.02 -32.49 -19.65
CA LYS A 116 30.17 -33.08 -20.36
C LYS A 116 30.86 -34.17 -19.54
N LYS A 117 30.77 -35.39 -20.09
CA LYS A 117 31.64 -36.53 -19.82
C LYS A 117 33.07 -36.20 -20.24
N LYS A 118 34.05 -36.60 -19.44
CA LYS A 118 35.18 -37.41 -19.88
C LYS A 118 35.80 -38.12 -18.69
#